data_AF-Q58CI4-F1
#
_entry.id   AF-Q58CI4-F1
#
_cell.length_a   1.000
_cell.length_b   1.000
_cell.length_c   1.000
_cell.angle_alpha   90.00
_cell.angle_beta   90.00
_cell.angle_gamma   90.00
#
_symmetry.space_group_name_H-M   'P 1'
#
loop_
_entity.id
_entity.type
_entity.pdbx_description
1 polymer ?
#
loop_
_entity_poly.entity_id
_entity_poly.type
_entity_poly.pdbx_seq_one_letter_code
_entity_poly.pdbx_strand_id
1 'polypeptide(L)'
;MEWLSGFLDQIIGFFQWIWDFFAQGIYDFVKDGLVVATKAIIYSTLQTFILLLDVSFTVARELIDGLGIPAMVRGMYAALPAPIAAGLAFFGVPQALNIIMTAAATRFCMRFVPIIGR
;
A
#
# COMPACT_ATOMS: atom_id res chain seq x y z
N MET A 1 -60.57 21.18 -1.11
CA MET A 1 -60.26 20.46 -2.37
C MET A 1 -58.75 20.40 -2.62
N GLU A 2 -57.97 21.44 -2.32
CA GLU A 2 -56.49 21.42 -2.42
C GLU A 2 -55.80 20.34 -1.58
N TRP A 3 -56.22 20.14 -0.32
CA TRP A 3 -55.60 19.13 0.56
C TRP A 3 -55.77 17.69 0.05
N LEU A 4 -56.88 17.38 -0.60
CA LEU A 4 -57.09 16.08 -1.24
C LEU A 4 -56.24 15.93 -2.50
N SER A 5 -56.06 16.99 -3.27
CA SER A 5 -55.17 17.00 -4.45
C SER A 5 -53.71 16.77 -4.03
N GLY A 6 -53.22 17.50 -3.04
CA GLY A 6 -51.84 17.35 -2.56
C GLY A 6 -51.56 15.97 -1.95
N PHE A 7 -52.53 15.38 -1.25
CA PHE A 7 -52.41 14.01 -0.73
C PHE A 7 -52.37 12.97 -1.84
N LEU A 8 -53.21 13.11 -2.88
CA LEU A 8 -53.21 12.21 -4.03
C LEU A 8 -51.95 12.36 -4.87
N ASP A 9 -51.44 13.58 -5.06
CA ASP A 9 -50.18 13.84 -5.77
C ASP A 9 -48.98 13.24 -5.01
N GLN A 10 -48.98 13.27 -3.68
CA GLN A 10 -47.94 12.64 -2.87
C GLN A 10 -47.98 11.11 -2.96
N ILE A 11 -49.17 10.50 -3.00
CA ILE A 11 -49.33 9.06 -3.20
C ILE A 11 -48.86 8.66 -4.59
N ILE A 12 -49.27 9.39 -5.63
CA ILE A 12 -48.85 9.13 -7.01
C ILE A 12 -47.33 9.28 -7.15
N GLY A 13 -46.75 10.33 -6.56
CA GLY A 13 -45.31 10.53 -6.51
C GLY A 13 -44.56 9.41 -5.79
N PHE A 14 -45.13 8.84 -4.73
CA PHE A 14 -44.57 7.66 -4.05
C PHE A 14 -44.59 6.40 -4.93
N PHE A 15 -45.71 6.13 -5.60
CA PHE A 15 -45.79 5.00 -6.54
C PHE A 15 -44.87 5.18 -7.75
N GLN A 16 -44.68 6.42 -8.22
CA GLN A 16 -43.76 6.73 -9.30
C GLN A 16 -42.30 6.58 -8.86
N TRP A 17 -41.94 7.01 -7.65
CA TRP A 17 -40.61 6.76 -7.09
C TRP A 17 -40.33 5.26 -6.92
N ILE A 18 -41.30 4.48 -6.46
CA ILE A 18 -41.18 3.01 -6.41
C ILE A 18 -40.97 2.45 -7.82
N TRP A 19 -41.76 2.88 -8.80
CA TRP A 19 -41.65 2.42 -10.18
C TRP A 19 -40.29 2.77 -10.79
N ASP A 20 -39.81 4.00 -10.59
CA ASP A 20 -38.51 4.48 -11.07
C ASP A 20 -37.36 3.74 -10.37
N PHE A 21 -37.53 3.40 -9.08
CA PHE A 21 -36.57 2.57 -8.36
C PHE A 21 -36.48 1.15 -8.94
N PHE A 22 -37.62 0.52 -9.26
CA PHE A 22 -37.64 -0.80 -9.89
C PHE A 22 -37.16 -0.77 -11.35
N ALA A 23 -37.46 0.29 -12.10
CA ALA A 23 -37.11 0.41 -13.50
C ALA A 23 -35.64 0.76 -13.72
N GLN A 24 -35.06 1.64 -12.89
CA GLN A 24 -33.71 2.19 -13.09
C GLN A 24 -32.87 2.22 -11.81
N GLY A 25 -33.48 2.44 -10.64
CA GLY A 25 -32.76 2.54 -9.36
C GLY A 25 -31.99 1.29 -8.96
N ILE A 26 -32.48 0.08 -9.27
CA ILE A 26 -31.73 -1.17 -9.02
C ILE A 26 -30.46 -1.23 -9.86
N TYR A 27 -30.51 -0.81 -11.13
CA TYR A 27 -29.34 -0.81 -12.00
C TYR A 27 -28.28 0.18 -11.51
N ASP A 28 -28.68 1.40 -11.17
CA ASP A 28 -27.77 2.41 -10.64
C ASP A 28 -27.21 2.01 -9.26
N PHE A 29 -28.02 1.41 -8.39
CA PHE A 29 -27.56 0.88 -7.10
C PHE A 29 -26.50 -0.22 -7.25
N VAL A 30 -26.72 -1.18 -8.16
CA VAL A 30 -25.74 -2.25 -8.41
C VAL A 30 -24.48 -1.70 -9.06
N LYS A 31 -24.62 -0.79 -10.03
CA LYS A 31 -23.49 -0.11 -10.69
C LYS A 31 -22.63 0.63 -9.68
N ASP A 32 -23.24 1.50 -8.87
CA ASP A 32 -22.52 2.29 -7.87
C ASP A 32 -21.94 1.40 -6.77
N GLY A 33 -22.67 0.36 -6.35
CA GLY A 33 -22.19 -0.67 -5.43
C GLY A 33 -20.93 -1.37 -5.95
N LEU A 34 -20.91 -1.78 -7.23
CA LEU A 34 -19.73 -2.38 -7.85
C LEU A 34 -18.56 -1.40 -7.97
N VAL A 35 -18.82 -0.12 -8.25
CA VAL A 35 -17.78 0.93 -8.28
C VAL A 35 -17.14 1.10 -6.90
N VAL A 36 -17.95 1.17 -5.85
CA VAL A 36 -17.46 1.29 -4.46
C VAL A 36 -16.70 0.03 -4.05
N ALA A 37 -17.24 -1.16 -4.35
CA ALA A 37 -16.58 -2.44 -4.06
C ALA A 37 -15.21 -2.53 -4.76
N THR A 38 -15.13 -2.15 -6.04
CA THR A 38 -13.87 -2.14 -6.79
C THR A 38 -12.86 -1.17 -6.19
N LYS A 39 -13.30 0.05 -5.82
CA LYS A 39 -12.45 1.03 -5.13
C LYS A 39 -11.93 0.48 -3.79
N ALA A 40 -12.78 -0.16 -3.01
CA ALA A 40 -12.42 -0.75 -1.73
C ALA A 40 -11.38 -1.86 -1.89
N ILE A 41 -11.55 -2.75 -2.88
CA ILE A 41 -10.61 -3.85 -3.18
C ILE A 41 -9.24 -3.30 -3.60
N ILE A 42 -9.21 -2.30 -4.48
CA ILE A 42 -7.94 -1.69 -4.91
C ILE A 42 -7.23 -1.08 -3.70
N TYR A 43 -7.97 -0.32 -2.88
CA TYR A 43 -7.41 0.34 -1.71
C TYR A 43 -6.89 -0.68 -0.68
N SER A 44 -7.67 -1.72 -0.35
CA SER A 44 -7.26 -2.76 0.58
C SER A 44 -6.05 -3.54 0.08
N THR A 45 -5.97 -3.78 -1.23
CA THR A 45 -4.82 -4.47 -1.86
C THR A 45 -3.56 -3.64 -1.74
N LEU A 46 -3.62 -2.34 -2.04
CA LEU A 46 -2.47 -1.43 -1.91
C LEU A 46 -2.02 -1.29 -0.46
N GLN A 47 -2.96 -1.14 0.48
CA GLN A 47 -2.63 -1.09 1.91
C GLN A 47 -1.95 -2.38 2.39
N THR A 48 -2.48 -3.53 1.96
CA THR A 48 -1.89 -4.83 2.29
C THR A 48 -0.47 -4.93 1.72
N PHE A 49 -0.25 -4.46 0.49
CA PHE A 49 1.07 -4.45 -0.12
C PHE A 49 2.09 -3.61 0.66
N ILE A 50 1.68 -2.41 1.10
CA ILE A 50 2.52 -1.53 1.92
C ILE A 50 2.87 -2.19 3.25
N LEU A 51 1.87 -2.77 3.94
CA LEU A 51 2.08 -3.48 5.21
C LEU A 51 3.08 -4.62 5.05
N LEU A 52 2.94 -5.41 3.98
CA LEU A 52 3.84 -6.53 3.71
C LEU A 52 5.27 -6.08 3.39
N LEU A 53 5.42 -4.96 2.68
CA LEU A 53 6.72 -4.33 2.43
C LEU A 53 7.37 -3.93 3.76
N ASP A 54 6.65 -3.27 4.65
CA ASP A 54 7.17 -2.84 5.96
C ASP A 54 7.63 -4.03 6.82
N VAL A 55 6.84 -5.11 6.85
CA VAL A 55 7.22 -6.36 7.53
C VAL A 55 8.49 -6.95 6.92
N SER A 56 8.56 -7.04 5.58
CA SER A 56 9.73 -7.60 4.89
C SER A 56 11.00 -6.77 5.11
N PHE A 57 10.88 -5.45 5.18
CA PHE A 57 11.98 -4.53 5.47
C PHE A 57 12.47 -4.68 6.92
N THR A 58 11.54 -4.81 7.86
CA THR A 58 11.87 -5.02 9.28
C THR A 58 12.64 -6.31 9.48
N VAL A 59 12.15 -7.42 8.93
CA VAL A 59 12.84 -8.72 8.99
C VAL A 59 14.20 -8.65 8.30
N ALA A 60 14.30 -8.01 7.13
CA ALA A 60 15.58 -7.86 6.42
C ALA A 60 16.62 -7.09 7.24
N ARG A 61 16.19 -6.06 7.97
CA ARG A 61 17.07 -5.27 8.84
C ARG A 61 17.54 -6.08 10.05
N GLU A 62 16.64 -6.80 10.70
CA GLU A 62 17.00 -7.72 11.79
C GLU A 62 17.98 -8.81 11.34
N LEU A 63 17.80 -9.34 10.12
CA LEU A 63 18.70 -10.34 9.54
C LEU A 63 20.09 -9.76 9.26
N ILE A 64 20.18 -8.56 8.69
CA ILE A 64 21.45 -7.85 8.46
C ILE A 64 22.17 -7.54 9.77
N ASP A 65 21.44 -7.08 10.78
CA ASP A 65 22.00 -6.78 12.10
C ASP A 65 22.48 -8.06 12.80
N GLY A 66 21.73 -9.16 12.69
CA GLY A 66 22.12 -10.48 13.21
C GLY A 66 23.34 -11.08 12.53
N LEU A 67 23.57 -10.79 11.25
CA LEU A 67 24.77 -11.22 10.50
C LEU A 67 26.01 -10.36 10.77
N GLY A 68 25.89 -9.24 11.50
CA GLY A 68 27.02 -8.36 11.81
C GLY A 68 27.62 -7.64 10.60
N ILE A 69 26.94 -7.66 9.44
CA ILE A 69 27.41 -7.02 8.20
C ILE A 69 27.73 -5.53 8.40
N PRO A 70 26.92 -4.73 9.13
CA PRO A 70 27.25 -3.32 9.38
C PRO A 70 28.55 -3.14 10.18
N ALA A 71 28.87 -4.07 11.09
CA ALA A 71 30.12 -4.05 11.84
C ALA A 71 31.31 -4.40 10.92
N MET A 72 31.13 -5.35 10.01
CA MET A 72 32.15 -5.75 9.04
C MET A 72 32.48 -4.62 8.06
N VAL A 73 31.47 -3.95 7.50
CA VAL A 73 31.65 -2.80 6.60
C VAL A 73 32.39 -1.66 7.30
N ARG A 74 32.02 -1.34 8.55
CA ARG A 74 32.73 -0.33 9.35
C ARG A 74 34.17 -0.73 9.64
N GLY A 75 34.43 -2.01 9.95
CA GLY A 75 35.77 -2.53 10.18
C GLY A 75 36.67 -2.43 8.94
N MET A 76 36.14 -2.80 7.76
CA MET A 76 36.87 -2.65 6.50
C MET A 76 37.11 -1.18 6.15
N TYR A 77 36.15 -0.31 6.43
CA TYR A 77 36.29 1.13 6.17
C TYR A 77 37.32 1.79 7.09
N ALA A 78 37.40 1.38 8.36
CA ALA A 78 38.41 1.83 9.30
C ALA A 78 39.83 1.36 8.92
N ALA A 79 39.95 0.27 8.14
CA ALA A 79 41.22 -0.20 7.61
C ALA A 79 41.70 0.59 6.38
N LEU A 80 40.87 1.46 5.79
CA LEU A 80 41.30 2.30 4.67
C LEU A 80 42.16 3.49 5.13
N PRO A 81 43.19 3.88 4.36
CA PRO A 81 43.95 5.10 4.60
C PRO A 81 43.04 6.34 4.64
N ALA A 82 43.28 7.23 5.62
CA ALA A 82 42.45 8.40 5.89
C ALA A 82 42.09 9.27 4.66
N PRO A 83 42.98 9.52 3.68
CA PRO A 83 42.63 10.31 2.49
C PRO A 83 41.58 9.63 1.59
N ILE A 84 41.65 8.30 1.47
CA ILE A 84 40.74 7.51 0.64
C ILE A 84 39.40 7.35 1.36
N ALA A 85 39.43 7.12 2.68
CA ALA A 85 38.23 7.06 3.52
C ALA A 85 37.47 8.40 3.53
N ALA A 86 38.17 9.54 3.53
CA ALA A 86 37.56 10.86 3.41
C ALA A 86 36.91 11.09 2.03
N GLY A 87 37.58 10.68 0.95
CA GLY A 87 37.03 10.75 -0.40
C GLY A 87 35.77 9.89 -0.56
N LEU A 88 35.80 8.64 -0.11
CA LEU A 88 34.63 7.74 -0.16
C LEU A 88 33.46 8.22 0.72
N ALA A 89 33.75 8.91 1.82
CA ALA A 89 32.73 9.47 2.71
C ALA A 89 32.07 10.71 2.07
N PHE A 90 32.86 11.52 1.36
CA PHE A 90 32.34 12.65 0.56
C PHE A 90 31.34 12.19 -0.51
N PHE A 91 31.61 11.05 -1.16
CA PHE A 91 30.70 10.46 -2.15
C PHE A 91 29.54 9.66 -1.53
N GLY A 92 29.46 9.54 -0.20
CA GLY A 92 28.38 8.80 0.47
C GLY A 92 28.41 7.29 0.23
N VAL A 93 29.56 6.73 -0.16
CA VAL A 93 29.71 5.30 -0.50
C VAL A 93 29.31 4.37 0.66
N PRO A 94 29.65 4.66 1.94
CA PRO A 94 29.19 3.83 3.06
C PRO A 94 27.66 3.79 3.20
N GLN A 95 27.00 4.93 3.00
CA GLN A 95 25.54 5.03 3.09
C GLN A 95 24.89 4.27 1.93
N ALA A 96 25.41 4.43 0.71
CA ALA A 96 24.93 3.71 -0.46
C ALA A 96 25.04 2.19 -0.30
N LEU A 97 26.17 1.69 0.23
CA LEU A 97 26.37 0.27 0.51
C LEU A 97 25.34 -0.27 1.52
N ASN A 98 25.08 0.46 2.61
CA ASN A 98 24.06 0.07 3.58
C ASN A 98 22.66 0.00 2.96
N ILE A 99 22.30 0.96 2.11
CA ILE A 99 21.01 0.98 1.41
C ILE A 99 20.91 -0.21 0.44
N ILE A 100 21.94 -0.47 -0.36
CA ILE A 100 21.95 -1.59 -1.32
C ILE A 100 21.82 -2.93 -0.60
N MET A 101 22.56 -3.13 0.49
CA MET A 101 22.49 -4.38 1.27
C MET A 101 21.10 -4.56 1.89
N THR A 102 20.53 -3.49 2.47
CA THR A 102 19.18 -3.53 3.02
C THR A 102 18.13 -3.78 1.95
N ALA A 103 18.27 -3.17 0.77
CA ALA A 103 17.37 -3.40 -0.36
C ALA A 103 17.47 -4.83 -0.91
N ALA A 104 18.68 -5.40 -1.00
CA ALA A 104 18.89 -6.78 -1.44
C ALA A 104 18.29 -7.79 -0.46
N ALA A 105 18.48 -7.59 0.85
CA ALA A 105 17.87 -8.42 1.87
C ALA A 105 16.34 -8.27 1.90
N THR A 106 15.82 -7.04 1.75
CA THR A 106 14.37 -6.79 1.67
C THR A 106 13.77 -7.48 0.45
N ARG A 107 14.43 -7.41 -0.71
CA ARG A 107 14.02 -8.14 -1.92
C ARG A 107 13.99 -9.66 -1.69
N PHE A 108 14.96 -10.20 -0.96
CA PHE A 108 14.96 -11.62 -0.59
C PHE A 108 13.78 -11.95 0.33
N CYS A 109 13.55 -11.17 1.39
CA CYS A 109 12.43 -11.34 2.32
C CYS A 109 11.06 -11.23 1.63
N MET A 110 10.92 -10.32 0.66
CA MET A 110 9.68 -10.19 -0.13
C MET A 110 9.34 -11.45 -0.94
N ARG A 111 10.32 -12.31 -1.29
CA ARG A 111 10.04 -13.60 -1.95
C ARG A 111 9.32 -14.61 -1.04
N PHE A 112 9.37 -14.42 0.28
CA PHE A 112 8.69 -15.27 1.25
C PHE A 112 7.33 -14.71 1.67
N VAL A 113 6.96 -13.54 1.15
CA VAL A 113 5.68 -12.91 1.45
C VAL A 113 4.56 -13.61 0.66
N PRO A 114 3.52 -14.13 1.32
CA PRO A 114 2.53 -15.03 0.69
C PRO A 114 1.68 -14.41 -0.43
N ILE A 115 1.65 -13.07 -0.58
CA ILE A 115 0.86 -12.38 -1.61
C ILE A 115 1.75 -11.82 -2.74
N ILE A 116 3.03 -11.59 -2.48
CA ILE A 116 3.97 -10.92 -3.42
C ILE A 116 5.03 -11.91 -3.95
N GLY A 117 5.35 -12.95 -3.19
CA GLY A 117 6.46 -13.89 -3.43
C GLY A 117 6.15 -15.04 -4.40
N ARG A 118 5.60 -14.74 -5.58
CA ARG A 118 5.66 -15.65 -6.74
C ARG A 118 6.52 -15.04 -7.83
#